data_AF-A0A822DLD7-F1
#
_entry.id   AF-A0A822DLD7-F1
#
_cell.length_a   1.000
_cell.length_b   1.000
_cell.length_c   1.000
_cell.angle_alpha   90.00
_cell.angle_beta   90.00
_cell.angle_gamma   90.00
#
_symmetry.space_group_name_H-M   'P 1'
#
loop_
_entity.id
_entity.type
_entity.pdbx_description
1 polymer ?
#
loop_
_entity_poly.entity_id
_entity_poly.type
_entity_poly.pdbx_seq_one_letter_code
_entity_poly.pdbx_strand_id
1 'polypeptide(L)'
;MKMNNTTFESLSNELFLDLFELFNGIDLFRAFDNLNIRFNSLLFIYFRNNRIDLRSILKKDFDIFCQKYLRLILNHTIYLRISDDEDTPFQYTNFLSAGFTLGQFNNLRSLTFNCVSSDRKMNQSFFSDLYRLNEIKNLKFVDCRLYNINIEDFNNIINQIWNLSKLTHLYWDCRFESNFFSIPTNVSKSLQYLTVCKPYWYSSKFVY
;
A
#
# COMPACT_ATOMS: atom_id res chain seq x y z
N MET A 1 -4.25 15.38 -52.13
CA MET A 1 -4.41 14.16 -51.30
C MET A 1 -4.22 14.60 -49.85
N LYS A 2 -5.30 14.78 -49.07
CA LYS A 2 -5.20 15.13 -47.64
C LYS A 2 -4.67 13.88 -46.93
N MET A 3 -3.47 13.95 -46.37
CA MET A 3 -3.06 12.97 -45.36
C MET A 3 -4.08 13.07 -44.23
N ASN A 4 -4.84 11.99 -44.03
CA ASN A 4 -5.63 11.83 -42.82
C ASN A 4 -4.61 11.71 -41.68
N ASN A 5 -4.34 12.81 -40.99
CA ASN A 5 -3.63 12.75 -39.72
C ASN A 5 -4.54 11.97 -38.78
N THR A 6 -4.24 10.68 -38.59
CA THR A 6 -4.75 9.93 -37.45
C THR A 6 -4.21 10.60 -36.21
N THR A 7 -5.06 11.41 -35.57
CA THR A 7 -4.69 12.01 -34.30
C THR A 7 -4.69 10.93 -33.24
N PHE A 8 -3.81 11.05 -32.25
CA PHE A 8 -3.73 10.09 -31.15
C PHE A 8 -5.09 9.91 -30.46
N GLU A 9 -5.92 10.97 -30.39
CA GLU A 9 -7.27 10.87 -29.83
C GLU A 9 -8.25 10.04 -30.66
N SER A 10 -7.89 9.61 -31.87
CA SER A 10 -8.75 8.75 -32.71
C SER A 10 -8.65 7.25 -32.36
N LEU A 11 -7.66 6.85 -31.55
CA LEU A 11 -7.52 5.47 -31.08
C LEU A 11 -8.74 5.06 -30.24
N SER A 12 -9.04 3.76 -30.17
CA SER A 12 -10.15 3.23 -29.36
C SER A 12 -9.81 3.20 -27.87
N ASN A 13 -10.81 3.08 -27.00
CA ASN A 13 -10.60 3.03 -25.54
C ASN A 13 -9.84 1.77 -25.13
N GLU A 14 -10.13 0.65 -25.79
CA GLU A 14 -9.49 -0.64 -25.57
C GLU A 14 -7.99 -0.54 -25.84
N LEU A 15 -7.60 0.04 -26.98
CA LEU A 15 -6.19 0.24 -27.30
C LEU A 15 -5.47 1.12 -26.27
N PHE A 16 -6.13 2.13 -25.72
CA PHE A 16 -5.54 2.92 -24.63
C PHE A 16 -5.35 2.11 -23.35
N LEU A 17 -6.32 1.30 -22.97
CA LEU A 17 -6.23 0.46 -21.78
C LEU A 17 -5.12 -0.59 -21.94
N ASP A 18 -5.02 -1.20 -23.13
CA ASP A 18 -3.93 -2.13 -23.46
C ASP A 18 -2.56 -1.45 -23.36
N LEU A 19 -2.45 -0.21 -23.84
CA LEU A 19 -1.23 0.59 -23.68
C LEU A 19 -0.95 0.93 -22.22
N PHE A 20 -1.97 1.27 -21.43
CA PHE A 20 -1.83 1.63 -20.02
C PHE A 20 -1.25 0.47 -19.18
N GLU A 21 -1.50 -0.78 -19.55
CA GLU A 21 -0.89 -1.93 -18.87
C GLU A 21 0.65 -1.97 -18.98
N LEU A 22 1.23 -1.26 -19.95
CA LEU A 22 2.69 -1.19 -20.15
C LEU A 22 3.36 -0.12 -19.27
N PHE A 23 2.60 0.75 -18.61
CA PHE A 23 3.12 1.89 -17.86
C PHE A 23 2.86 1.78 -16.37
N ASN A 24 3.68 2.48 -15.58
CA ASN A 24 3.40 2.70 -14.18
C ASN A 24 2.15 3.59 -14.04
N GLY A 25 1.23 3.22 -13.14
CA GLY A 25 0.00 3.97 -12.92
C GLY A 25 0.23 5.45 -12.58
N ILE A 26 1.28 5.79 -11.84
CA ILE A 26 1.60 7.18 -11.51
C ILE A 26 2.04 7.97 -12.75
N ASP A 27 2.80 7.34 -13.65
CA ASP A 27 3.22 8.00 -14.89
C ASP A 27 2.01 8.21 -15.81
N LEU A 28 1.07 7.27 -15.86
CA LEU A 28 -0.20 7.45 -16.55
C LEU A 28 -1.01 8.60 -15.97
N PHE A 29 -1.15 8.64 -14.64
CA PHE A 29 -1.84 9.73 -13.96
C PHE A 29 -1.23 11.08 -14.34
N ARG A 30 0.10 11.21 -14.27
CA ARG A 30 0.80 12.46 -14.64
C ARG A 30 0.62 12.85 -16.09
N ALA A 31 0.68 11.86 -16.99
CA ALA A 31 0.60 12.12 -18.42
C ALA A 31 -0.82 12.46 -18.87
N PHE A 32 -1.84 11.85 -18.27
CA PHE A 32 -3.21 11.88 -18.78
C PHE A 32 -4.23 12.63 -17.91
N ASP A 33 -3.95 12.92 -16.63
CA ASP A 33 -4.89 13.65 -15.76
C ASP A 33 -5.15 15.07 -16.31
N ASN A 34 -6.43 15.43 -16.37
CA ASN A 34 -6.93 16.70 -16.90
C ASN A 34 -6.59 17.00 -18.38
N LEU A 35 -6.11 16.03 -19.16
CA LEU A 35 -5.98 16.25 -20.61
C LEU A 35 -7.34 16.44 -21.27
N ASN A 36 -8.28 15.52 -21.00
CA ASN A 36 -9.69 15.64 -21.38
C ASN A 36 -10.56 14.62 -20.60
N ILE A 37 -11.88 14.75 -20.72
CA ILE A 37 -12.86 13.91 -20.01
C ILE A 37 -12.70 12.43 -20.35
N ARG A 38 -12.36 12.11 -21.61
CA ARG A 38 -12.17 10.74 -22.06
C ARG A 38 -10.98 10.08 -21.35
N PHE A 39 -9.83 10.76 -21.29
CA PHE A 39 -8.65 10.22 -20.60
C PHE A 39 -8.84 10.13 -19.09
N ASN A 40 -9.51 11.09 -18.46
CA ASN A 40 -9.87 11.00 -17.05
C ASN A 40 -10.74 9.75 -16.78
N SER A 41 -11.69 9.45 -17.67
CA SER A 41 -12.53 8.25 -17.58
C SER A 41 -11.72 6.96 -17.76
N LEU A 42 -10.75 6.96 -18.68
CA LEU A 42 -9.85 5.82 -18.89
C LEU A 42 -8.94 5.59 -17.68
N LEU A 43 -8.37 6.64 -17.09
CA LEU A 43 -7.59 6.55 -15.85
C LEU A 43 -8.45 5.96 -14.72
N PHE A 44 -9.69 6.41 -14.57
CA PHE A 44 -10.60 5.86 -13.57
C PHE A 44 -10.85 4.35 -13.77
N ILE A 45 -11.12 3.92 -15.00
CA ILE A 45 -11.29 2.49 -15.33
C ILE A 45 -10.01 1.71 -15.04
N TYR A 46 -8.86 2.25 -15.44
CA TYR A 46 -7.56 1.62 -15.21
C TYR A 46 -7.30 1.43 -13.71
N PHE A 47 -7.37 2.49 -12.90
CA PHE A 47 -7.08 2.39 -11.46
C PHE A 47 -8.08 1.54 -10.70
N ARG A 48 -9.34 1.46 -11.15
CA ARG A 48 -10.35 0.58 -10.56
C ARG A 48 -9.97 -0.90 -10.70
N ASN A 49 -9.29 -1.28 -11.78
CA ASN A 49 -8.99 -2.67 -12.11
C ASN A 49 -7.54 -3.07 -11.85
N ASN A 50 -6.64 -2.11 -11.63
CA ASN A 50 -5.21 -2.33 -11.52
C ASN A 50 -4.65 -2.10 -10.12
N ARG A 51 -3.37 -2.42 -9.97
CA ARG A 51 -2.62 -2.23 -8.73
C ARG A 51 -2.29 -0.76 -8.52
N ILE A 52 -2.48 -0.27 -7.30
CA ILE A 52 -2.11 1.10 -6.92
C ILE A 52 -0.74 1.04 -6.22
N ASP A 53 0.30 1.48 -6.93
CA ASP A 53 1.66 1.63 -6.38
C ASP A 53 1.99 3.11 -6.26
N LEU A 54 2.03 3.62 -5.01
CA LEU A 54 2.25 5.02 -4.71
C LEU A 54 3.71 5.32 -4.31
N ARG A 55 4.66 4.40 -4.48
CA ARG A 55 6.03 4.63 -3.98
C ARG A 55 6.79 5.81 -4.58
N SER A 56 6.42 6.25 -5.79
CA SER A 56 7.15 7.31 -6.51
C SER A 56 6.27 8.52 -6.83
N ILE A 57 5.10 8.61 -6.19
CA ILE A 57 4.17 9.72 -6.41
C ILE A 57 4.62 10.94 -5.60
N LEU A 58 4.83 12.06 -6.30
CA LEU A 58 5.16 13.33 -5.68
C LEU A 58 3.98 13.79 -4.82
N LYS A 59 4.26 14.52 -3.72
CA LYS A 59 3.22 15.00 -2.80
C LYS A 59 2.05 15.71 -3.51
N LYS A 60 2.34 16.63 -4.44
CA LYS A 60 1.29 17.35 -5.18
C LYS A 60 0.36 16.40 -5.96
N ASP A 61 0.96 15.36 -6.56
CA ASP A 61 0.25 14.37 -7.37
C ASP A 61 -0.54 13.45 -6.46
N PHE A 62 0.02 13.10 -5.30
CA PHE A 62 -0.62 12.32 -4.25
C PHE A 62 -1.89 12.99 -3.74
N ASP A 63 -1.81 14.28 -3.41
CA ASP A 63 -2.95 15.04 -2.91
C ASP A 63 -4.09 15.06 -3.94
N ILE A 64 -3.77 15.28 -5.22
CA ILE A 64 -4.75 15.25 -6.33
C ILE A 64 -5.31 13.84 -6.53
N PHE A 65 -4.44 12.82 -6.56
CA PHE A 65 -4.84 11.42 -6.75
C PHE A 65 -5.78 10.95 -5.64
N CYS A 66 -5.47 11.30 -4.40
CA CYS A 66 -6.30 11.05 -3.22
C CYS A 66 -7.70 11.66 -3.37
N GLN A 67 -7.77 12.94 -3.72
CA GLN A 67 -9.03 13.67 -3.83
C GLN A 67 -9.90 13.21 -4.99
N LYS A 68 -9.30 12.95 -6.16
CA LYS A 68 -10.04 12.67 -7.40
C LYS A 68 -10.30 11.18 -7.63
N TYR A 69 -9.32 10.32 -7.38
CA TYR A 69 -9.36 8.93 -7.82
C TYR A 69 -9.51 7.96 -6.66
N LEU A 70 -8.58 8.00 -5.70
CA LEU A 70 -8.48 7.00 -4.64
C LEU A 70 -9.81 6.81 -3.89
N ARG A 71 -10.45 7.93 -3.51
CA ARG A 71 -11.73 7.91 -2.78
C ARG A 71 -12.86 7.22 -3.53
N LEU A 72 -12.85 7.26 -4.86
CA LEU A 72 -13.87 6.64 -5.71
C LEU A 72 -13.61 5.15 -5.97
N ILE A 73 -12.38 4.69 -5.76
CA ILE A 73 -11.94 3.31 -6.06
C ILE A 73 -11.54 2.50 -4.83
N LEU A 74 -11.69 3.02 -3.61
CA LEU A 74 -11.35 2.32 -2.35
C LEU A 74 -11.88 0.89 -2.31
N ASN A 75 -13.17 0.72 -2.63
CA ASN A 75 -13.85 -0.57 -2.63
C ASN A 75 -13.42 -1.49 -3.77
N HIS A 76 -12.68 -1.02 -4.78
CA HIS A 76 -12.19 -1.84 -5.89
C HIS A 76 -10.70 -2.13 -5.79
N THR A 77 -9.99 -1.43 -4.90
CA THR A 77 -8.55 -1.53 -4.76
C THR A 77 -8.17 -2.89 -4.18
N ILE A 78 -7.52 -3.72 -4.99
CA ILE A 78 -7.05 -5.07 -4.61
C ILE A 78 -5.61 -5.04 -4.09
N TYR A 79 -4.83 -4.07 -4.53
CA TYR A 79 -3.42 -3.90 -4.18
C TYR A 79 -3.13 -2.44 -3.87
N LEU A 80 -2.48 -2.20 -2.73
CA LEU A 80 -2.02 -0.87 -2.32
C LEU A 80 -0.59 -0.95 -1.82
N ARG A 81 0.24 -0.02 -2.29
CA ARG A 81 1.60 0.17 -1.80
C ARG A 81 1.84 1.63 -1.46
N ILE A 82 2.30 1.88 -0.23
CA ILE A 82 2.57 3.20 0.34
C ILE A 82 4.03 3.23 0.80
N SER A 83 4.72 4.36 0.61
CA SER A 83 6.12 4.57 0.99
C SER A 83 6.31 5.87 1.77
N ASP A 84 7.15 5.87 2.80
CA ASP A 84 7.69 7.10 3.42
C ASP A 84 9.22 7.19 3.23
N ASP A 85 9.70 6.87 2.03
CA ASP A 85 11.12 7.04 1.70
C ASP A 85 11.48 8.52 1.42
N GLU A 86 12.72 8.76 1.00
CA GLU A 86 13.24 10.10 0.72
C GLU A 86 12.50 10.79 -0.44
N ASP A 87 11.94 10.02 -1.39
CA ASP A 87 11.20 10.55 -2.54
C ASP A 87 9.73 10.85 -2.19
N THR A 88 9.17 10.15 -1.19
CA THR A 88 7.78 10.33 -0.74
C THR A 88 7.65 10.57 0.78
N PRO A 89 8.28 11.61 1.34
CA PRO A 89 8.29 11.83 2.78
C PRO A 89 6.87 12.08 3.32
N PHE A 90 6.54 11.43 4.44
CA PHE A 90 5.27 11.55 5.16
C PHE A 90 4.02 11.18 4.35
N GLN A 91 4.15 10.42 3.26
CA GLN A 91 3.03 9.97 2.44
C GLN A 91 1.98 9.23 3.27
N TYR A 92 2.37 8.32 4.17
CA TYR A 92 1.41 7.61 5.01
C TYR A 92 0.69 8.56 5.98
N THR A 93 1.40 9.53 6.56
CA THR A 93 0.77 10.57 7.39
C THR A 93 -0.21 11.42 6.57
N ASN A 94 0.14 11.76 5.33
CA ASN A 94 -0.74 12.47 4.40
C ASN A 94 -1.97 11.62 4.01
N PHE A 95 -1.78 10.31 3.82
CA PHE A 95 -2.86 9.35 3.58
C PHE A 95 -3.88 9.37 4.71
N LEU A 96 -3.41 9.29 5.96
CA LEU A 96 -4.28 9.37 7.15
C LEU A 96 -4.95 10.75 7.26
N SER A 97 -4.21 11.83 7.01
CA SER A 97 -4.71 13.21 7.09
C SER A 97 -5.78 13.51 6.06
N ALA A 98 -5.74 12.82 4.91
CA ALA A 98 -6.79 12.87 3.89
C ALA A 98 -8.07 12.11 4.28
N GLY A 99 -8.10 11.50 5.47
CA GLY A 99 -9.25 10.77 6.02
C GLY A 99 -9.35 9.32 5.55
N PHE A 100 -8.27 8.78 4.97
CA PHE A 100 -8.24 7.36 4.60
C PHE A 100 -7.90 6.49 5.80
N THR A 101 -8.61 5.36 5.89
CA THR A 101 -8.31 4.30 6.83
C THR A 101 -8.23 2.98 6.10
N LEU A 102 -7.41 2.05 6.58
CA LEU A 102 -7.25 0.75 5.93
C LEU A 102 -8.54 -0.06 5.90
N GLY A 103 -9.41 0.15 6.89
CA GLY A 103 -10.74 -0.47 6.93
C GLY A 103 -11.68 -0.04 5.79
N GLN A 104 -11.39 1.02 5.03
CA GLN A 104 -12.19 1.41 3.87
C GLN A 104 -11.89 0.53 2.63
N PHE A 105 -10.78 -0.20 2.62
CA PHE A 105 -10.35 -1.00 1.48
C PHE A 105 -10.87 -2.43 1.58
N ASN A 106 -12.18 -2.60 1.46
CA ASN A 106 -12.90 -3.87 1.70
C ASN A 106 -12.41 -5.05 0.85
N ASN A 107 -11.86 -4.78 -0.33
CA ASN A 107 -11.39 -5.79 -1.28
C ASN A 107 -9.86 -5.89 -1.34
N LEU A 108 -9.14 -5.27 -0.40
CA LEU A 108 -7.68 -5.27 -0.39
C LEU A 108 -7.14 -6.68 -0.12
N ARG A 109 -6.35 -7.21 -1.06
CA ARG A 109 -5.73 -8.53 -0.96
C ARG A 109 -4.22 -8.46 -0.77
N SER A 110 -3.61 -7.33 -1.10
CA SER A 110 -2.19 -7.10 -0.92
C SER A 110 -1.92 -5.69 -0.44
N LEU A 111 -1.19 -5.58 0.65
CA LEU A 111 -0.78 -4.32 1.25
C LEU A 111 0.73 -4.33 1.47
N THR A 112 1.41 -3.27 1.05
CA THR A 112 2.85 -3.12 1.24
C THR A 112 3.17 -1.74 1.75
N PHE A 113 3.90 -1.70 2.87
CA PHE A 113 4.49 -0.51 3.44
C PHE A 113 5.98 -0.51 3.18
N ASN A 114 6.50 0.62 2.70
CA ASN A 114 7.91 0.84 2.42
C ASN A 114 8.45 2.00 3.24
N CYS A 115 9.55 1.79 3.95
CA CYS A 115 10.27 2.84 4.67
C CYS A 115 9.40 3.61 5.69
N VAL A 116 8.24 3.05 6.04
CA VAL A 116 7.25 3.71 6.87
C VAL A 116 7.79 3.87 8.28
N SER A 117 7.94 5.11 8.72
CA SER A 117 8.42 5.48 10.04
C SER A 117 7.25 5.94 10.89
N SER A 118 6.79 5.09 11.80
CA SER A 118 5.63 5.40 12.62
C SER A 118 6.00 6.30 13.80
N ASP A 119 5.19 7.32 14.06
CA ASP A 119 5.07 7.89 15.40
C ASP A 119 3.99 7.15 16.23
N ARG A 120 3.84 7.51 17.51
CA ARG A 120 2.88 6.87 18.41
C ARG A 120 1.42 6.95 17.92
N LYS A 121 1.01 8.07 17.30
CA LYS A 121 -0.36 8.26 16.78
C LYS A 121 -0.60 7.42 15.53
N MET A 122 0.44 7.32 14.71
CA MET A 122 0.46 6.51 13.51
C MET A 122 0.32 5.03 13.85
N ASN A 123 1.00 4.55 14.89
CA ASN A 123 0.84 3.18 15.39
C ASN A 123 -0.58 2.89 15.83
N GLN A 124 -1.16 3.76 16.66
CA GLN A 124 -2.53 3.55 17.13
C GLN A 124 -3.54 3.46 15.99
N SER A 125 -3.51 4.40 15.04
CA SER A 125 -4.43 4.41 13.89
C SER A 125 -4.17 3.23 12.94
N PHE A 126 -2.93 3.04 12.50
CA PHE A 126 -2.52 2.01 11.56
C PHE A 126 -2.94 0.61 12.02
N PHE A 127 -2.60 0.28 13.26
CA PHE A 127 -2.84 -1.04 13.80
C PHE A 127 -4.29 -1.24 14.21
N SER A 128 -4.97 -0.20 14.67
CA SER A 128 -6.40 -0.29 15.00
C SER A 128 -7.29 -0.66 13.82
N ASP A 129 -6.84 -0.56 12.56
CA ASP A 129 -7.63 -0.96 11.40
C ASP A 129 -7.19 -2.27 10.77
N LEU A 130 -6.07 -2.88 11.20
CA LEU A 130 -5.59 -4.12 10.59
C LEU A 130 -6.60 -5.25 10.70
N TYR A 131 -7.33 -5.37 11.81
CA TYR A 131 -8.36 -6.40 11.99
C TYR A 131 -9.51 -6.30 10.97
N ARG A 132 -9.68 -5.15 10.31
CA ARG A 132 -10.72 -4.92 9.29
C ARG A 132 -10.33 -5.43 7.92
N LEU A 133 -9.06 -5.80 7.72
CA LEU A 133 -8.52 -6.28 6.44
C LEU A 133 -8.86 -7.77 6.21
N ASN A 134 -10.15 -8.07 6.09
CA ASN A 134 -10.67 -9.44 6.01
C ASN A 134 -10.24 -10.19 4.74
N GLU A 135 -9.91 -9.48 3.67
CA GLU A 135 -9.50 -10.05 2.38
C GLU A 135 -7.98 -10.13 2.18
N ILE A 136 -7.19 -9.65 3.14
CA ILE A 136 -5.73 -9.59 2.99
C ILE A 136 -5.14 -10.99 2.90
N LYS A 137 -4.36 -11.19 1.82
CA LYS A 137 -3.58 -12.41 1.57
C LYS A 137 -2.08 -12.14 1.69
N ASN A 138 -1.65 -10.94 1.31
CA ASN A 138 -0.25 -10.55 1.30
C ASN A 138 -0.08 -9.27 2.12
N LEU A 139 0.73 -9.34 3.17
CA LEU A 139 1.11 -8.18 3.97
C LEU A 139 2.62 -8.07 3.99
N LYS A 140 3.14 -6.90 3.63
CA LYS A 140 4.58 -6.65 3.59
C LYS A 140 4.93 -5.35 4.29
N PHE A 141 5.91 -5.44 5.18
CA PHE A 141 6.61 -4.31 5.78
C PHE A 141 8.04 -4.36 5.30
N VAL A 142 8.50 -3.32 4.61
CA VAL A 142 9.83 -3.25 4.00
C VAL A 142 10.57 -2.05 4.55
N ASP A 143 11.67 -2.29 5.27
CA ASP A 143 12.46 -1.28 6.00
C ASP A 143 11.61 -0.32 6.87
N CYS A 144 10.55 -0.83 7.50
CA CYS A 144 9.69 -0.02 8.36
C CYS A 144 10.35 0.24 9.71
N ARG A 145 10.07 1.38 10.32
CA ARG A 145 10.61 1.75 11.64
C ARG A 145 9.46 2.05 12.59
N LEU A 146 9.39 1.25 13.64
CA LEU A 146 8.31 1.28 14.62
C LEU A 146 8.83 1.89 15.94
N TYR A 147 8.71 3.22 16.05
CA TYR A 147 9.17 3.99 17.21
C TYR A 147 8.09 4.11 18.29
N ASN A 148 8.51 4.24 19.56
CA ASN A 148 7.61 4.51 20.69
C ASN A 148 6.45 3.52 20.88
N ILE A 149 6.62 2.25 20.46
CA ILE A 149 5.66 1.17 20.72
C ILE A 149 6.06 0.47 22.02
N ASN A 150 5.13 0.38 22.98
CA ASN A 150 5.33 -0.45 24.17
C ASN A 150 5.09 -1.93 23.86
N ILE A 151 5.56 -2.83 24.74
CA ILE A 151 5.47 -4.27 24.50
C ILE A 151 4.03 -4.78 24.36
N GLU A 152 3.07 -4.18 25.07
CA GLU A 152 1.66 -4.59 25.05
C GLU A 152 1.01 -4.24 23.71
N ASP A 153 1.19 -3.01 23.24
CA ASP A 153 0.75 -2.55 21.93
C ASP A 153 1.37 -3.43 20.83
N PHE A 154 2.67 -3.72 20.94
CA PHE A 154 3.35 -4.59 19.99
C PHE A 154 2.77 -6.00 19.94
N ASN A 155 2.53 -6.61 21.11
CA ASN A 155 1.90 -7.93 21.17
C ASN A 155 0.50 -7.92 20.56
N ASN A 156 -0.28 -6.88 20.82
CA ASN A 156 -1.62 -6.72 20.24
C ASN A 156 -1.57 -6.65 18.71
N ILE A 157 -0.61 -5.91 18.16
CA ILE A 157 -0.38 -5.78 16.73
C ILE A 157 -0.08 -7.13 16.09
N ILE A 158 0.91 -7.84 16.64
CA ILE A 158 1.33 -9.15 16.15
C ILE A 158 0.17 -10.13 16.21
N ASN A 159 -0.58 -10.16 17.31
CA ASN A 159 -1.75 -11.02 17.44
C ASN A 159 -2.85 -10.69 16.42
N GLN A 160 -3.09 -9.41 16.13
CA GLN A 160 -4.04 -9.01 15.09
C GLN A 160 -3.62 -9.49 13.70
N ILE A 161 -2.35 -9.31 13.35
CA ILE A 161 -1.80 -9.80 12.08
C ILE A 161 -1.93 -11.33 11.98
N TRP A 162 -1.59 -12.05 13.06
CA TRP A 162 -1.67 -13.51 13.10
C TRP A 162 -3.11 -14.03 13.01
N ASN A 163 -4.10 -13.26 13.46
CA ASN A 163 -5.52 -13.58 13.40
C ASN A 163 -6.17 -13.27 12.04
N LEU A 164 -5.45 -12.70 11.07
CA LEU A 164 -5.98 -12.46 9.73
C LEU A 164 -6.28 -13.78 9.00
N SER A 165 -7.57 -14.10 8.88
CA SER A 165 -8.06 -15.41 8.45
C SER A 165 -7.70 -15.80 7.02
N LYS A 166 -7.35 -14.83 6.16
CA LYS A 166 -6.94 -15.06 4.76
C LYS A 166 -5.46 -14.77 4.48
N LEU A 167 -4.70 -14.32 5.48
CA LEU A 167 -3.29 -13.96 5.31
C LEU A 167 -2.47 -15.20 5.01
N THR A 168 -1.90 -15.29 3.80
CA THR A 168 -1.06 -16.42 3.40
C THR A 168 0.42 -16.07 3.34
N HIS A 169 0.75 -14.79 3.09
CA HIS A 169 2.13 -14.31 2.98
C HIS A 169 2.35 -13.10 3.89
N LEU A 170 3.30 -13.22 4.80
CA LEU A 170 3.78 -12.14 5.66
C LEU A 170 5.27 -11.92 5.41
N TYR A 171 5.63 -10.70 5.00
CA TYR A 171 7.00 -10.24 4.95
C TYR A 171 7.18 -9.15 6.01
N TRP A 172 8.08 -9.38 6.95
CA TRP A 172 8.31 -8.54 8.11
C TRP A 172 9.75 -8.06 8.16
N ASP A 173 9.95 -6.82 7.75
CA ASP A 173 11.19 -6.08 7.86
C ASP A 173 10.90 -4.76 8.58
N CYS A 174 10.74 -4.88 9.89
CA CYS A 174 10.49 -3.77 10.81
C CYS A 174 11.62 -3.66 11.82
N ARG A 175 12.06 -2.43 12.10
CA ARG A 175 13.02 -2.11 13.17
C ARG A 175 12.29 -1.56 14.38
N PHE A 176 12.74 -1.96 15.57
CA PHE A 176 12.24 -1.50 16.86
C PHE A 176 13.37 -0.84 17.64
N GLU A 177 13.06 0.17 18.45
CA GLU A 177 14.05 0.75 19.38
C GLU A 177 14.43 -0.22 20.50
N SER A 178 13.55 -1.15 20.81
CA SER A 178 13.68 -2.09 21.90
C SER A 178 13.91 -3.52 21.38
N ASN A 179 14.77 -4.26 22.09
CA ASN A 179 15.15 -5.64 21.77
C ASN A 179 14.04 -6.66 22.12
N PHE A 180 12.78 -6.35 21.84
CA PHE A 180 11.67 -7.25 22.11
C PHE A 180 11.42 -8.15 20.91
N PHE A 181 11.42 -9.46 21.15
CA PHE A 181 10.83 -10.42 20.24
C PHE A 181 9.51 -10.88 20.85
N SER A 182 8.40 -10.49 20.26
CA SER A 182 7.09 -11.00 20.66
C SER A 182 6.86 -12.35 20.03
N ILE A 183 6.45 -13.31 20.86
CA ILE A 183 5.91 -14.58 20.38
C ILE A 183 4.38 -14.38 20.30
N PRO A 184 3.77 -14.50 19.11
CA PRO A 184 2.32 -14.44 18.96
C PRO A 184 1.64 -15.43 19.92
N THR A 185 0.55 -15.00 20.57
CA THR A 185 -0.18 -15.88 21.50
C THR A 185 -1.06 -16.89 20.77
N ASN A 186 -1.38 -16.62 19.50
CA ASN A 186 -2.15 -17.48 18.63
C ASN A 186 -1.31 -17.99 17.46
N VAL A 187 -1.56 -19.22 17.03
CA VAL A 187 -1.00 -19.78 15.79
C VAL A 187 -1.92 -19.37 14.63
N SER A 188 -1.35 -18.75 13.59
CA SER A 188 -2.09 -18.45 12.37
C SER A 188 -2.49 -19.74 11.66
N LYS A 189 -3.75 -19.86 11.26
CA LYS A 189 -4.27 -21.02 10.52
C LYS A 189 -4.14 -20.88 9.00
N SER A 190 -3.86 -19.68 8.52
CA SER A 190 -3.86 -19.29 7.11
C SER A 190 -2.46 -19.02 6.56
N LEU A 191 -1.53 -18.64 7.42
CA LEU A 191 -0.17 -18.24 7.03
C LEU A 191 0.60 -19.43 6.45
N GLN A 192 1.08 -19.28 5.22
CA GLN A 192 1.86 -20.29 4.49
C GLN A 192 3.32 -19.87 4.36
N TYR A 193 3.56 -18.56 4.21
CA TYR A 193 4.89 -18.00 4.00
C TYR A 193 5.15 -16.88 5.00
N LEU A 194 6.19 -17.04 5.80
CA LEU A 194 6.69 -16.04 6.73
C LEU A 194 8.14 -15.72 6.37
N THR A 195 8.41 -14.46 6.07
CA THR A 195 9.78 -13.94 5.95
C THR A 195 9.98 -12.89 7.02
N VAL A 196 10.95 -13.10 7.89
CA VAL A 196 11.36 -12.12 8.91
C VAL A 196 12.79 -11.72 8.61
N CYS A 197 12.99 -10.46 8.24
CA CYS A 197 14.33 -9.92 8.03
C CYS A 197 14.95 -9.65 9.40
N LYS A 198 16.16 -10.19 9.63
CA LYS A 198 16.87 -9.94 10.88
C LYS A 198 17.23 -8.45 10.93
N PRO A 199 16.95 -7.75 12.04
CA PRO A 199 17.55 -6.45 12.26
C PRO A 199 19.07 -6.66 12.29
N TYR A 200 19.82 -5.84 11.53
CA TYR A 200 21.29 -5.88 11.36
C TYR A 200 22.10 -5.75 12.67
N TRP A 201 21.47 -5.84 13.84
CA TRP A 201 22.01 -5.63 15.18
C TRP A 201 22.10 -6.93 15.99
N TYR A 202 21.56 -8.06 15.50
CA TYR A 202 21.62 -9.35 16.18
C TYR A 202 22.75 -10.25 15.64
N SER A 203 23.94 -10.09 16.23
CA SER A 203 24.97 -11.14 16.28
C SER A 203 24.69 -12.07 17.48
N SER A 204 23.59 -12.84 17.45
CA SER A 204 23.48 -14.00 18.34
C SER A 204 22.67 -15.10 17.69
N LYS A 205 23.20 -16.32 17.86
CA LYS A 205 22.78 -17.57 17.24
C LYS A 205 21.33 -17.89 17.61
N PHE A 206 20.49 -18.14 16.61
CA PHE A 206 19.26 -18.89 16.81
C PHE A 206 19.60 -20.38 16.60
N VAL A 207 19.43 -21.17 17.66
CA VAL A 207 19.33 -22.63 17.58
C VAL A 207 17.83 -22.92 17.65
N TYR A 208 17.31 -23.63 16.65
CA TYR A 208 15.93 -24.12 16.60
C TYR A 208 15.74 -25.28 17.57
#